data_AF-A0A438JF44-F1
#
_entry.id   AF-A0A438JF44-F1
#
_cell.length_a   1.000
_cell.length_b   1.000
_cell.length_c   1.000
_cell.angle_alpha   90.00
_cell.angle_beta   90.00
_cell.angle_gamma   90.00
#
_symmetry.space_group_name_H-M   'P 1'
#
loop_
_entity.id
_entity.type
_entity.pdbx_description
1 polymer ?
#
loop_
_entity_poly.entity_id
_entity_poly.type
_entity_poly.pdbx_seq_one_letter_code
_entity_poly.pdbx_strand_id
1 'polypeptide(L)'
;MLRILAKLQICKLIRESCRYHHCCRSLLWCLRTISSLANPVEGIPFEKLETIDDHSFKFHQFSQILQECTDAGDLRTGISVHTHLVKLNINGFILIWNKLLSLYLKFGHIHHAHQLFDTMPRRDVVSFNTMISASVRNNYDALDLVGLYSKMKKEDVKPNHITFAGLIGACDGLIALRLRGIFHAHTVRCGLSSNEFVGSSLVDGYAKQMKLEDAIKAFNEIMELDLVSWNIMIDGCARNNSKEHAVRMFSQMLKGNVRVDGFTLTSIIKTCSKPGDLKHGMQFHGSAIN
;
A
#
# COMPACT_ATOMS: atom_id res chain seq x y z
N MET A 1 -41.63 -3.94 -3.82
CA MET A 1 -41.93 -5.08 -2.92
C MET A 1 -40.67 -5.90 -2.57
N LEU A 2 -39.84 -6.29 -3.55
CA LEU A 2 -38.56 -7.02 -3.32
C LEU A 2 -37.54 -6.33 -2.40
N ARG A 3 -37.39 -4.99 -2.48
CA ARG A 3 -36.51 -4.22 -1.57
C ARG A 3 -36.93 -4.25 -0.09
N ILE A 4 -38.24 -4.41 0.17
CA ILE A 4 -38.80 -4.43 1.53
C ILE A 4 -38.69 -5.84 2.12
N LEU A 5 -38.92 -6.87 1.30
CA LEU A 5 -38.74 -8.27 1.68
C LEU A 5 -37.28 -8.60 1.98
N ALA A 6 -36.33 -8.12 1.15
CA ALA A 6 -34.90 -8.26 1.43
C ALA A 6 -34.51 -7.57 2.76
N LYS A 7 -35.01 -6.36 3.02
CA LYS A 7 -34.81 -5.66 4.31
C LYS A 7 -35.39 -6.44 5.49
N LEU A 8 -36.56 -7.04 5.35
CA LEU A 8 -37.22 -7.81 6.42
C LEU A 8 -36.52 -9.13 6.72
N GLN A 9 -36.06 -9.86 5.69
CA GLN A 9 -35.29 -11.09 5.85
C GLN A 9 -33.95 -10.83 6.54
N ILE A 10 -33.29 -9.74 6.13
CA ILE A 10 -32.03 -9.27 6.72
C ILE A 10 -32.22 -8.85 8.18
N CYS A 11 -33.28 -8.12 8.51
CA CYS A 11 -33.60 -7.76 9.91
C CYS A 11 -33.90 -8.97 10.80
N LYS A 12 -34.48 -10.03 10.25
CA LYS A 12 -34.74 -11.28 10.96
C LYS A 12 -33.43 -12.04 11.28
N LEU A 13 -32.52 -12.12 10.30
CA LEU A 13 -31.17 -12.68 10.47
C LEU A 13 -30.30 -11.89 11.47
N ILE A 14 -30.40 -10.55 11.48
CA ILE A 14 -29.73 -9.70 12.48
C ILE A 14 -30.23 -10.02 13.89
N ARG A 15 -31.55 -10.19 14.09
CA ARG A 15 -32.13 -10.51 15.41
C ARG A 15 -31.71 -11.88 15.93
N GLU A 16 -31.60 -12.88 15.07
CA GLU A 16 -31.21 -14.25 15.45
C GLU A 16 -29.70 -14.38 15.75
N SER A 17 -28.86 -13.52 15.15
CA SER A 17 -27.39 -13.55 15.30
C SER A 17 -26.85 -12.74 16.51
N CYS A 18 -27.69 -11.95 17.19
CA CYS A 18 -27.29 -11.04 18.28
C CYS A 18 -27.10 -11.72 19.66
N ARG A 19 -26.29 -12.79 19.75
CA ARG A 19 -25.78 -13.30 21.05
C ARG A 19 -24.38 -12.80 21.41
N TYR A 20 -23.67 -12.15 20.49
CA TYR A 20 -22.32 -11.60 20.73
C TYR A 20 -22.28 -10.11 20.37
N HIS A 21 -22.14 -9.25 21.39
CA HIS A 21 -22.32 -7.79 21.32
C HIS A 21 -21.44 -7.04 20.29
N HIS A 22 -20.31 -7.62 19.88
CA HIS A 22 -19.41 -7.03 18.86
C HIS A 22 -19.87 -7.26 17.41
N CYS A 23 -20.73 -8.24 17.14
CA CYS A 23 -21.09 -8.67 15.77
C CYS A 23 -22.23 -7.85 15.14
N CYS A 24 -23.14 -7.27 15.95
CA CYS A 24 -24.31 -6.57 15.39
C CYS A 24 -23.93 -5.24 14.71
N ARG A 25 -22.83 -4.57 15.10
CA ARG A 25 -22.35 -3.34 14.44
C ARG A 25 -21.73 -3.60 13.06
N SER A 26 -20.95 -4.68 12.90
CA SER A 26 -20.32 -5.03 11.62
C SER A 26 -21.36 -5.48 10.59
N LEU A 27 -22.33 -6.32 10.98
CA LEU A 27 -23.42 -6.77 10.10
C LEU A 27 -24.31 -5.62 9.59
N LEU A 28 -24.82 -4.77 10.50
CA LEU A 28 -25.64 -3.61 10.12
C LEU A 28 -24.88 -2.61 9.25
N TRP A 29 -23.58 -2.45 9.47
CA TRP A 29 -22.72 -1.63 8.63
C TRP A 29 -22.55 -2.26 7.25
N CYS A 30 -22.09 -3.52 7.16
CA CYS A 30 -21.90 -4.22 5.90
C CYS A 30 -23.15 -4.14 5.03
N LEU A 31 -24.33 -4.36 5.59
CA LEU A 31 -25.60 -4.30 4.85
C LEU A 31 -25.92 -2.90 4.31
N ARG A 32 -25.60 -1.82 5.05
CA ARG A 32 -25.76 -0.44 4.58
C ARG A 32 -24.78 -0.13 3.46
N THR A 33 -23.52 -0.49 3.64
CA THR A 33 -22.40 -0.29 2.71
C THR A 33 -22.60 -1.05 1.40
N ILE A 34 -23.05 -2.31 1.47
CA ILE A 34 -23.42 -3.12 0.32
C ILE A 34 -24.62 -2.49 -0.40
N SER A 35 -25.63 -2.03 0.34
CA SER A 35 -26.81 -1.42 -0.28
C SER A 35 -26.50 -0.10 -1.00
N SER A 36 -25.50 0.66 -0.55
CA SER A 36 -25.05 1.88 -1.24
C SER A 36 -24.15 1.60 -2.45
N LEU A 37 -23.51 0.44 -2.50
CA LEU A 37 -22.61 0.03 -3.58
C LEU A 37 -23.26 -0.91 -4.62
N ALA A 38 -24.45 -1.45 -4.34
CA ALA A 38 -25.05 -2.52 -5.15
C ALA A 38 -26.09 -2.06 -6.17
N ASN A 39 -25.87 -2.44 -7.43
CA ASN A 39 -26.95 -2.96 -8.29
C ASN A 39 -26.95 -4.50 -8.16
N PRO A 40 -28.12 -5.17 -7.98
CA PRO A 40 -28.16 -6.61 -7.80
C PRO A 40 -27.47 -7.32 -8.97
N VAL A 41 -26.67 -8.34 -8.69
CA VAL A 41 -26.05 -9.22 -9.69
C VAL A 41 -26.83 -10.52 -9.69
N GLU A 42 -27.54 -10.80 -10.78
CA GLU A 42 -28.04 -12.13 -11.06
C GLU A 42 -26.89 -12.96 -11.66
N GLY A 43 -26.69 -14.20 -11.20
CA GLY A 43 -25.90 -15.21 -11.95
C GLY A 43 -24.50 -15.58 -11.45
N ILE A 44 -24.07 -15.23 -10.23
CA ILE A 44 -22.80 -15.76 -9.68
C ILE A 44 -23.10 -17.03 -8.85
N PRO A 45 -22.42 -18.18 -9.06
CA PRO A 45 -22.81 -19.47 -8.50
C PRO A 45 -22.36 -19.65 -7.04
N PHE A 46 -22.67 -18.68 -6.18
CA PHE A 46 -22.39 -18.75 -4.74
C PHE A 46 -23.25 -19.79 -4.02
N GLU A 47 -24.36 -20.26 -4.62
CA GLU A 47 -25.22 -21.31 -4.06
C GLU A 47 -24.46 -22.61 -3.76
N LYS A 48 -23.44 -22.96 -4.58
CA LYS A 48 -22.57 -24.12 -4.34
C LYS A 48 -21.63 -23.92 -3.16
N LEU A 49 -21.31 -22.67 -2.81
CA LEU A 49 -20.47 -22.35 -1.66
C LEU A 49 -21.27 -22.42 -0.36
N GLU A 50 -22.56 -22.11 -0.37
CA GLU A 50 -23.39 -22.13 0.84
C GLU A 50 -23.55 -23.55 1.42
N THR A 51 -23.64 -24.55 0.54
CA THR A 51 -23.87 -25.98 0.87
C THR A 51 -22.66 -26.74 1.40
N ILE A 52 -21.46 -26.15 1.41
CA ILE A 52 -20.23 -26.83 1.85
C ILE A 52 -20.03 -26.65 3.35
N ASP A 53 -20.06 -27.71 4.16
CA ASP A 53 -19.92 -27.55 5.62
C ASP A 53 -18.50 -27.16 6.08
N ASP A 54 -17.49 -27.31 5.22
CA ASP A 54 -16.10 -26.97 5.54
C ASP A 54 -15.79 -25.46 5.39
N HIS A 55 -15.59 -24.79 6.53
CA HIS A 55 -15.19 -23.40 6.62
C HIS A 55 -13.81 -23.10 6.00
N SER A 56 -12.87 -24.05 6.05
CA SER A 56 -11.53 -23.88 5.48
C SER A 56 -11.59 -23.83 3.95
N PHE A 57 -12.37 -24.73 3.35
CA PHE A 57 -12.61 -24.74 1.92
C PHE A 57 -13.35 -23.49 1.44
N LYS A 58 -14.43 -23.10 2.13
CA LYS A 58 -15.14 -21.83 1.88
C LYS A 58 -14.18 -20.64 1.92
N PHE A 59 -13.30 -20.58 2.93
CA PHE A 59 -12.30 -19.52 3.08
C PHE A 59 -11.35 -19.46 1.87
N HIS A 60 -10.79 -20.61 1.46
CA HIS A 60 -9.86 -20.68 0.33
C HIS A 60 -10.53 -20.16 -0.96
N GLN A 61 -11.75 -20.59 -1.23
CA GLN A 61 -12.48 -20.17 -2.43
C GLN A 61 -12.82 -18.68 -2.41
N PHE A 62 -13.32 -18.12 -1.30
CA PHE A 62 -13.56 -16.69 -1.20
C PHE A 62 -12.27 -15.86 -1.34
N SER A 63 -11.18 -16.34 -0.74
CA SER A 63 -9.85 -15.72 -0.85
C SER A 63 -9.34 -15.68 -2.30
N GLN A 64 -9.56 -16.76 -3.06
CA GLN A 64 -9.22 -16.85 -4.47
C GLN A 64 -10.08 -15.92 -5.32
N ILE A 65 -11.41 -15.95 -5.16
CA ILE A 65 -12.34 -15.10 -5.92
C ILE A 65 -12.02 -13.62 -5.67
N LEU A 66 -11.75 -13.22 -4.43
CA LEU A 66 -11.35 -11.84 -4.12
C LEU A 66 -10.03 -11.44 -4.79
N GLN A 67 -9.09 -12.37 -4.93
CA GLN A 67 -7.84 -12.12 -5.66
C GLN A 67 -8.12 -11.88 -7.13
N GLU A 68 -8.87 -12.77 -7.76
CA GLU A 68 -9.26 -12.67 -9.17
C GLU A 68 -10.04 -11.38 -9.45
N CYS A 69 -10.97 -11.00 -8.56
CA CYS A 69 -11.70 -9.73 -8.64
C CYS A 69 -10.75 -8.52 -8.59
N THR A 70 -9.76 -8.59 -7.69
CA THR A 70 -8.76 -7.54 -7.56
C THR A 70 -7.94 -7.42 -8.84
N ASP A 71 -7.47 -8.54 -9.39
CA ASP A 71 -6.59 -8.57 -10.56
C ASP A 71 -7.32 -8.21 -11.85
N ALA A 72 -8.55 -8.69 -12.04
CA ALA A 72 -9.39 -8.44 -13.20
C ALA A 72 -10.08 -7.06 -13.20
N GLY A 73 -10.04 -6.32 -12.09
CA GLY A 73 -10.73 -5.03 -12.02
C GLY A 73 -12.25 -5.15 -11.78
N ASP A 74 -12.73 -6.27 -11.22
CA ASP A 74 -14.16 -6.50 -10.98
C ASP A 74 -14.56 -6.21 -9.52
N LEU A 75 -14.80 -4.93 -9.23
CA LEU A 75 -15.31 -4.51 -7.92
C LEU A 75 -16.70 -5.10 -7.61
N ARG A 76 -17.54 -5.31 -8.62
CA ARG A 76 -18.94 -5.70 -8.45
C ARG A 76 -19.03 -7.10 -7.86
N THR A 77 -18.25 -8.03 -8.40
CA THR A 77 -18.14 -9.40 -7.86
C THR A 77 -17.53 -9.38 -6.45
N GLY A 78 -16.50 -8.55 -6.21
CA GLY A 78 -15.89 -8.41 -4.89
C GLY A 78 -16.87 -7.91 -3.81
N ILE A 79 -17.77 -6.96 -4.13
CA ILE A 79 -18.85 -6.53 -3.22
C ILE A 79 -19.85 -7.67 -2.97
N SER A 80 -20.16 -8.45 -4.01
CA SER A 80 -21.03 -9.62 -3.85
C SER A 80 -20.41 -10.66 -2.91
N VAL A 81 -19.10 -10.91 -3.03
CA VAL A 81 -18.36 -11.79 -2.10
C VAL A 81 -18.40 -11.24 -0.68
N HIS A 82 -18.12 -9.95 -0.48
CA HIS A 82 -18.22 -9.32 0.84
C HIS A 82 -19.63 -9.51 1.45
N THR A 83 -20.67 -9.37 0.62
CA THR A 83 -22.07 -9.59 1.04
C THR A 83 -22.30 -11.01 1.52
N HIS A 84 -21.81 -12.01 0.80
CA HIS A 84 -21.97 -13.41 1.19
C HIS A 84 -21.17 -13.75 2.44
N LEU A 85 -19.93 -13.25 2.58
CA LEU A 85 -19.12 -13.44 3.79
C LEU A 85 -19.84 -12.95 5.05
N VAL A 86 -20.52 -11.80 4.94
CA VAL A 86 -21.32 -11.21 6.03
C VAL A 86 -22.55 -12.06 6.35
N LYS A 87 -23.28 -12.52 5.32
CA LYS A 87 -24.46 -13.39 5.50
C LYS A 87 -24.11 -14.73 6.15
N LEU A 88 -23.01 -15.34 5.72
CA LEU A 88 -22.52 -16.62 6.23
C LEU A 88 -21.87 -16.48 7.61
N ASN A 89 -21.77 -15.26 8.14
CA ASN A 89 -21.08 -14.96 9.40
C ASN A 89 -19.66 -15.56 9.42
N ILE A 90 -18.99 -15.61 8.26
CA ILE A 90 -17.57 -16.00 8.14
C ILE A 90 -16.75 -14.80 8.61
N ASN A 91 -16.87 -14.52 9.90
CA ASN A 91 -16.21 -13.44 10.60
C ASN A 91 -14.96 -14.01 11.27
N GLY A 92 -13.78 -13.48 10.95
CA GLY A 92 -12.59 -13.71 11.77
C GLY A 92 -11.31 -14.10 11.04
N PHE A 93 -11.35 -14.38 9.73
CA PHE A 93 -10.12 -14.64 9.00
C PHE A 93 -9.51 -13.33 8.52
N ILE A 94 -8.48 -12.88 9.23
CA ILE A 94 -7.73 -11.64 8.97
C ILE A 94 -7.30 -11.49 7.50
N LEU A 95 -6.96 -12.60 6.84
CA LEU A 95 -6.58 -12.66 5.44
C LEU A 95 -7.71 -12.22 4.49
N ILE A 96 -8.96 -12.60 4.75
CA ILE A 96 -10.12 -12.16 3.94
C ILE A 96 -10.35 -10.66 4.13
N TRP A 97 -10.26 -10.16 5.36
CA TRP A 97 -10.39 -8.72 5.62
C TRP A 97 -9.30 -7.92 4.90
N ASN A 98 -8.06 -8.39 4.92
CA ASN A 98 -6.95 -7.76 4.20
C ASN A 98 -7.16 -7.76 2.68
N LYS A 99 -7.76 -8.82 2.11
CA LYS A 99 -8.13 -8.87 0.69
C LYS A 99 -9.26 -7.91 0.34
N LEU A 100 -10.29 -7.83 1.18
CA LEU A 100 -11.38 -6.87 1.01
C LEU A 100 -10.88 -5.42 1.12
N LEU A 101 -9.99 -5.13 2.09
CA LEU A 101 -9.33 -3.82 2.19
C LEU A 101 -8.58 -3.49 0.91
N SER A 102 -7.75 -4.41 0.43
CA SER A 102 -6.96 -4.23 -0.78
C SER A 102 -7.84 -4.00 -2.01
N LEU A 103 -8.94 -4.76 -2.14
CA LEU A 103 -9.95 -4.58 -3.18
C LEU A 103 -10.51 -3.15 -3.13
N TYR A 104 -11.13 -2.73 -2.03
CA TYR A 104 -11.75 -1.41 -1.93
C TYR A 104 -10.75 -0.26 -2.19
N LEU A 105 -9.54 -0.37 -1.67
CA LEU A 105 -8.49 0.64 -1.87
C LEU A 105 -8.01 0.69 -3.33
N LYS A 106 -7.91 -0.47 -4.02
CA LYS A 106 -7.53 -0.53 -5.44
C LYS A 106 -8.52 0.20 -6.34
N PHE A 107 -9.82 0.16 -6.00
CA PHE A 107 -10.87 0.87 -6.75
C PHE A 107 -11.17 2.28 -6.21
N GLY A 108 -10.35 2.83 -5.32
CA GLY A 108 -10.53 4.19 -4.80
C GLY A 108 -11.68 4.36 -3.81
N HIS A 109 -12.31 3.27 -3.33
CA HIS A 109 -13.35 3.30 -2.31
C HIS A 109 -12.77 3.45 -0.89
N ILE A 110 -11.97 4.48 -0.71
CA ILE A 110 -11.24 4.87 0.51
C ILE A 110 -12.12 4.87 1.76
N HIS A 111 -13.25 5.58 1.71
CA HIS A 111 -14.15 5.68 2.86
C HIS A 111 -14.65 4.31 3.32
N HIS A 112 -14.95 3.43 2.36
CA HIS A 112 -15.44 2.09 2.62
C HIS A 112 -14.32 1.21 3.19
N ALA A 113 -13.08 1.37 2.72
CA ALA A 113 -11.92 0.70 3.27
C ALA A 113 -11.62 1.14 4.71
N HIS A 114 -11.71 2.43 5.04
CA HIS A 114 -11.56 2.93 6.41
C HIS A 114 -12.60 2.34 7.36
N GLN A 115 -13.87 2.33 6.92
CA GLN A 115 -14.92 1.74 7.72
C GLN A 115 -14.72 0.22 7.89
N LEU A 116 -14.34 -0.48 6.82
CA LEU A 116 -14.00 -1.90 6.87
C LEU A 116 -12.89 -2.13 7.89
N PHE A 117 -11.82 -1.35 7.80
CA PHE A 117 -10.69 -1.39 8.71
C PHE A 117 -11.13 -1.19 10.16
N ASP A 118 -12.01 -0.22 10.45
CA ASP A 118 -12.50 0.04 11.80
C ASP A 118 -13.42 -1.05 12.35
N THR A 119 -14.10 -1.81 11.48
CA THR A 119 -14.95 -2.95 11.89
C THR A 119 -14.19 -4.25 12.10
N MET A 120 -12.93 -4.36 11.66
CA MET A 120 -12.11 -5.55 11.85
C MET A 120 -11.95 -5.89 13.35
N PRO A 121 -12.24 -7.14 13.77
CA PRO A 121 -12.08 -7.56 15.18
C PRO A 121 -10.61 -7.60 15.62
N ARG A 122 -9.72 -7.99 14.70
CA ARG A 122 -8.27 -8.05 14.89
C ARG A 122 -7.60 -7.54 13.61
N ARG A 123 -6.55 -6.76 13.80
CA ARG A 123 -5.70 -6.22 12.72
C ARG A 123 -4.28 -6.71 12.92
N ASP A 124 -3.58 -6.90 11.82
CA ASP A 124 -2.18 -7.28 11.81
C ASP A 124 -1.37 -6.25 11.04
N VAL A 125 -0.06 -6.48 10.97
CA VAL A 125 0.87 -5.62 10.24
C VAL A 125 0.44 -5.46 8.78
N VAL A 126 -0.18 -6.47 8.17
CA VAL A 126 -0.67 -6.40 6.79
C VAL A 126 -1.88 -5.47 6.70
N SER A 127 -2.86 -5.56 7.61
CA SER A 127 -4.01 -4.63 7.66
C SER A 127 -3.55 -3.17 7.71
N PHE A 128 -2.61 -2.86 8.59
CA PHE A 128 -2.08 -1.50 8.73
C PHE A 128 -1.26 -1.06 7.51
N ASN A 129 -0.36 -1.92 7.01
CA ASN A 129 0.46 -1.62 5.84
C ASN A 129 -0.39 -1.40 4.58
N THR A 130 -1.50 -2.12 4.43
CA THR A 130 -2.46 -1.94 3.33
C THR A 130 -3.09 -0.54 3.39
N MET A 131 -3.52 -0.08 4.57
CA MET A 131 -4.05 1.28 4.74
C MET A 131 -2.99 2.35 4.49
N ILE A 132 -1.81 2.21 5.09
CA ILE A 132 -0.69 3.16 4.94
C ILE A 132 -0.25 3.28 3.48
N SER A 133 -0.11 2.16 2.76
CA SER A 133 0.28 2.16 1.34
C SER A 133 -0.77 2.82 0.45
N ALA A 134 -2.05 2.74 0.81
CA ALA A 134 -3.10 3.42 0.09
C ALA A 134 -3.17 4.92 0.39
N SER A 135 -2.64 5.36 1.54
CA SER A 135 -2.52 6.79 1.85
C SER A 135 -1.62 7.55 0.87
N VAL A 136 -0.54 6.91 0.42
CA VAL A 136 0.39 7.43 -0.60
C VAL A 136 -0.32 7.75 -1.92
N ARG A 137 -1.25 6.89 -2.35
CA ARG A 137 -1.85 6.94 -3.70
C ARG A 137 -3.04 7.88 -3.82
N ASN A 138 -3.61 8.30 -2.70
CA ASN A 138 -4.96 8.87 -2.65
C ASN A 138 -5.03 10.24 -1.96
N ASN A 139 -3.89 10.96 -1.85
CA ASN A 139 -3.79 12.29 -1.23
C ASN A 139 -4.35 12.35 0.21
N TYR A 140 -4.02 11.37 1.05
CA TYR A 140 -4.39 11.42 2.46
C TYR A 140 -3.65 12.53 3.21
N ASP A 141 -4.30 13.08 4.23
CA ASP A 141 -3.68 14.03 5.15
C ASP A 141 -2.61 13.31 6.00
N ALA A 142 -1.53 14.03 6.29
CA ALA A 142 -0.49 13.65 7.22
C ALA A 142 -1.06 13.19 8.59
N LEU A 143 -2.19 13.76 9.01
CA LEU A 143 -2.89 13.37 10.23
C LEU A 143 -3.40 11.92 10.19
N ASP A 144 -3.89 11.44 9.04
CA ASP A 144 -4.41 10.06 8.92
C ASP A 144 -3.28 9.04 9.04
N LEU A 145 -2.12 9.32 8.46
CA LEU A 145 -0.91 8.48 8.60
C LEU A 145 -0.46 8.37 10.06
N VAL A 146 -0.42 9.51 10.77
CA VAL A 146 -0.09 9.55 12.19
C VAL A 146 -1.14 8.80 13.02
N GLY A 147 -2.42 8.94 12.68
CA GLY A 147 -3.53 8.22 13.29
C GLY A 147 -3.40 6.72 13.14
N LEU A 148 -3.14 6.23 11.92
CA LEU A 148 -2.91 4.82 11.62
C LEU A 148 -1.72 4.27 12.39
N TYR A 149 -0.58 4.96 12.37
CA TYR A 149 0.62 4.53 13.11
C TYR A 149 0.40 4.53 14.62
N SER A 150 -0.32 5.52 15.16
CA SER A 150 -0.67 5.58 16.58
C SER A 150 -1.60 4.46 16.98
N LYS A 151 -2.59 4.13 16.15
CA LYS A 151 -3.50 3.00 16.36
C LYS A 151 -2.75 1.66 16.31
N MET A 152 -1.82 1.51 15.38
CA MET A 152 -0.95 0.33 15.29
C MET A 152 -0.19 0.06 16.59
N LYS A 153 0.41 1.11 17.18
CA LYS A 153 1.09 1.00 18.49
C LYS A 153 0.14 0.70 19.63
N LYS A 154 -1.03 1.33 19.67
CA LYS A 154 -2.05 1.10 20.72
C LYS A 154 -2.60 -0.33 20.69
N GLU A 155 -2.68 -0.93 19.51
CA GLU A 155 -3.10 -2.32 19.30
C GLU A 155 -1.93 -3.32 19.42
N ASP A 156 -0.76 -2.88 19.89
CA ASP A 156 0.46 -3.69 20.06
C ASP A 156 0.91 -4.44 18.79
N VAL A 157 0.63 -3.86 17.62
CA VAL A 157 1.08 -4.40 16.34
C VAL A 157 2.46 -3.83 16.03
N LYS A 158 3.48 -4.69 15.98
CA LYS A 158 4.87 -4.26 15.74
C LYS A 158 5.05 -3.77 14.29
N PRO A 159 5.52 -2.53 14.07
CA PRO A 159 5.85 -2.04 12.73
C PRO A 159 7.05 -2.78 12.14
N ASN A 160 7.02 -3.01 10.83
CA ASN A 160 8.12 -3.64 10.08
C ASN A 160 8.69 -2.68 9.02
N HIS A 161 9.64 -3.17 8.22
CA HIS A 161 10.26 -2.38 7.15
C HIS A 161 9.25 -1.84 6.13
N ILE A 162 8.22 -2.63 5.78
CA ILE A 162 7.14 -2.19 4.88
C ILE A 162 6.34 -1.05 5.53
N THR A 163 6.05 -1.13 6.83
CA THR A 163 5.35 -0.06 7.56
C THR A 163 6.11 1.25 7.45
N PHE A 164 7.41 1.24 7.74
CA PHE A 164 8.22 2.45 7.73
C PHE A 164 8.46 2.98 6.31
N ALA A 165 8.74 2.11 5.35
CA ALA A 165 8.82 2.50 3.94
C ALA A 165 7.55 3.22 3.48
N GLY A 166 6.37 2.67 3.80
CA GLY A 166 5.09 3.29 3.50
C GLY A 166 4.87 4.63 4.20
N LEU A 167 5.14 4.72 5.51
CA LEU A 167 4.99 5.97 6.28
C LEU A 167 5.92 7.07 5.76
N ILE A 168 7.17 6.74 5.47
CA ILE A 168 8.19 7.65 4.95
C ILE A 168 7.85 8.06 3.52
N GLY A 169 7.43 7.13 2.66
CA GLY A 169 7.02 7.40 1.28
C GLY A 169 5.75 8.26 1.19
N ALA A 170 4.81 8.09 2.13
CA ALA A 170 3.57 8.87 2.18
C ALA A 170 3.75 10.31 2.69
N CYS A 171 4.91 10.64 3.28
CA CYS A 171 5.21 11.97 3.75
C CYS A 171 5.59 12.92 2.59
N ASP A 172 4.61 13.49 1.90
CA ASP A 172 4.85 14.48 0.83
C ASP A 172 4.48 15.91 1.23
N GLY A 173 5.23 16.91 0.72
CA GLY A 173 5.08 18.33 1.06
C GLY A 173 5.81 18.83 2.33
N LEU A 174 5.62 20.10 2.68
CA LEU A 174 6.39 20.83 3.71
C LEU A 174 6.15 20.36 5.15
N ILE A 175 4.90 20.07 5.53
CA ILE A 175 4.56 19.53 6.87
C ILE A 175 5.16 18.13 7.06
N ALA A 176 5.43 17.44 5.96
CA ALA A 176 5.88 16.06 5.93
C ALA A 176 7.37 15.88 6.28
N LEU A 177 8.19 16.93 6.23
CA LEU A 177 9.60 16.90 6.64
C LEU A 177 9.77 16.46 8.11
N ARG A 178 8.98 17.04 9.02
CA ARG A 178 9.06 16.72 10.44
C ARG A 178 8.60 15.29 10.72
N LEU A 179 7.50 14.87 10.09
CA LEU A 179 6.99 13.50 10.23
C LEU A 179 7.98 12.47 9.68
N ARG A 180 8.59 12.75 8.53
CA ARG A 180 9.66 11.91 7.97
C ARG A 180 10.81 11.76 8.97
N GLY A 181 11.27 12.85 9.59
CA GLY A 181 12.31 12.79 10.63
C GLY A 181 11.91 11.95 11.83
N ILE A 182 10.65 12.03 12.28
CA ILE A 182 10.14 11.19 13.38
C ILE A 182 10.14 9.71 12.97
N PHE A 183 9.63 9.37 11.78
CA PHE A 183 9.61 7.99 11.31
C PHE A 183 11.02 7.44 11.07
N HIS A 184 11.94 8.27 10.55
CA HIS A 184 13.35 7.92 10.40
C HIS A 184 14.00 7.62 11.77
N ALA A 185 13.84 8.48 12.77
CA ALA A 185 14.37 8.21 14.12
C ALA A 185 13.81 6.88 14.69
N HIS A 186 12.55 6.57 14.39
CA HIS A 186 11.93 5.31 14.77
C HIS A 186 12.52 4.10 14.02
N THR A 187 12.92 4.23 12.74
CA THR A 187 13.55 3.13 12.00
C THR A 187 14.90 2.78 12.59
N VAL A 188 15.70 3.79 12.96
CA VAL A 188 16.99 3.61 13.65
C VAL A 188 16.78 2.84 14.97
N ARG A 189 15.82 3.27 15.78
CA ARG A 189 15.49 2.60 17.05
C ARG A 189 15.01 1.16 16.87
N CYS A 190 14.37 0.86 15.73
CA CYS A 190 13.91 -0.48 15.40
C CYS A 190 14.98 -1.35 14.71
N GLY A 191 16.19 -0.83 14.48
CA GLY A 191 17.26 -1.55 13.77
C GLY A 191 16.96 -1.75 12.28
N LEU A 192 16.23 -0.82 11.67
CA LEU A 192 15.76 -0.89 10.27
C LEU A 192 16.40 0.17 9.37
N SER A 193 17.40 0.92 9.84
CA SER A 193 18.08 1.97 9.05
C SER A 193 18.78 1.41 7.82
N SER A 194 19.35 0.21 7.92
CA SER A 194 20.09 -0.43 6.82
C SER A 194 19.22 -1.24 5.86
N ASN A 195 17.90 -1.26 6.05
CA ASN A 195 16.98 -2.01 5.20
C ASN A 195 16.75 -1.31 3.86
N GLU A 196 16.84 -2.06 2.76
CA GLU A 196 16.70 -1.58 1.38
C GLU A 196 15.41 -0.78 1.11
N PHE A 197 14.26 -1.25 1.59
CA PHE A 197 12.96 -0.60 1.35
C PHE A 197 12.83 0.70 2.13
N VAL A 198 13.28 0.69 3.39
CA VAL A 198 13.30 1.86 4.26
C VAL A 198 14.26 2.90 3.71
N GLY A 199 15.48 2.50 3.38
CA GLY A 199 16.51 3.34 2.81
C GLY A 199 16.07 3.98 1.50
N SER A 200 15.56 3.20 0.55
CA SER A 200 15.01 3.71 -0.72
C SER A 200 13.93 4.79 -0.49
N SER A 201 13.03 4.56 0.47
CA SER A 201 11.97 5.53 0.82
C SER A 201 12.53 6.81 1.46
N LEU A 202 13.59 6.70 2.26
CA LEU A 202 14.30 7.85 2.85
C LEU A 202 15.03 8.65 1.77
N VAL A 203 15.76 7.98 0.87
CA VAL A 203 16.50 8.62 -0.24
C VAL A 203 15.53 9.41 -1.11
N ASP A 204 14.46 8.78 -1.61
CA ASP A 204 13.50 9.45 -2.50
C ASP A 204 12.91 10.71 -1.84
N GLY A 205 12.48 10.56 -0.58
CA GLY A 205 11.78 11.64 0.07
C GLY A 205 12.67 12.77 0.58
N TYR A 206 13.90 12.50 1.00
CA TYR A 206 14.87 13.58 1.25
C TYR A 206 15.24 14.30 -0.05
N ALA A 207 15.41 13.56 -1.15
CA ALA A 207 15.67 14.16 -2.46
C ALA A 207 14.49 15.03 -2.94
N LYS A 208 13.23 14.60 -2.74
CA LYS A 208 12.02 15.41 -3.04
C LYS A 208 11.97 16.72 -2.25
N GLN A 209 12.55 16.76 -1.06
CA GLN A 209 12.55 17.92 -0.17
C GLN A 209 13.81 18.79 -0.33
N MET A 210 14.54 18.62 -1.43
CA MET A 210 15.77 19.35 -1.74
C MET A 210 16.88 19.17 -0.68
N LYS A 211 16.90 18.03 0.01
CA LYS A 211 17.88 17.64 1.03
C LYS A 211 18.82 16.56 0.51
N LEU A 212 19.55 16.87 -0.58
CA LEU A 212 20.39 15.89 -1.28
C LEU A 212 21.43 15.23 -0.37
N GLU A 213 22.07 15.98 0.53
CA GLU A 213 23.07 15.43 1.46
C GLU A 213 22.48 14.38 2.41
N ASP A 214 21.26 14.61 2.90
CA ASP A 214 20.58 13.64 3.77
C ASP A 214 20.11 12.41 2.97
N ALA A 215 19.75 12.58 1.70
CA ALA A 215 19.49 11.48 0.78
C ALA A 215 20.75 10.63 0.54
N ILE A 216 21.91 11.25 0.33
CA ILE A 216 23.19 10.54 0.16
C ILE A 216 23.58 9.77 1.43
N LYS A 217 23.39 10.36 2.61
CA LYS A 217 23.63 9.65 3.88
C LYS A 217 22.74 8.42 4.01
N ALA A 218 21.43 8.58 3.78
CA ALA A 218 20.49 7.46 3.83
C ALA A 218 20.84 6.37 2.82
N PHE A 219 21.29 6.74 1.61
CA PHE A 219 21.74 5.80 0.59
C PHE A 219 22.96 4.98 1.05
N ASN A 220 23.94 5.64 1.67
CA ASN A 220 25.15 4.98 2.17
C ASN A 220 24.89 4.07 3.39
N GLU A 221 23.76 4.23 4.08
CA GLU A 221 23.36 3.35 5.19
C GLU A 221 22.71 2.03 4.72
N ILE A 222 22.29 1.94 3.44
CA ILE A 222 21.66 0.74 2.90
C ILE A 222 22.68 -0.40 2.79
N MET A 223 22.36 -1.55 3.37
CA MET A 223 23.26 -2.71 3.37
C MET A 223 23.32 -3.41 2.01
N GLU A 224 22.15 -3.64 1.40
CA GLU A 224 22.02 -4.30 0.11
C GLU A 224 21.38 -3.32 -0.88
N LEU A 225 22.21 -2.78 -1.77
CA LEU A 225 21.78 -1.86 -2.81
C LEU A 225 21.30 -2.63 -4.04
N ASP A 226 20.02 -2.46 -4.38
CA ASP A 226 19.42 -2.99 -5.59
C ASP A 226 19.34 -1.93 -6.71
N LEU A 227 18.89 -2.33 -7.90
CA LEU A 227 18.71 -1.44 -9.05
C LEU A 227 17.78 -0.26 -8.70
N VAL A 228 16.74 -0.50 -7.89
CA VAL A 228 15.78 0.54 -7.49
C VAL A 228 16.47 1.60 -6.63
N SER A 229 17.29 1.19 -5.65
CA SER A 229 18.04 2.10 -4.78
C SER A 229 18.95 3.03 -5.59
N TRP A 230 19.70 2.47 -6.55
CA TRP A 230 20.55 3.26 -7.47
C TRP A 230 19.74 4.24 -8.31
N ASN A 231 18.64 3.77 -8.90
CA ASN A 231 17.76 4.56 -9.74
C ASN A 231 17.18 5.76 -8.97
N ILE A 232 16.70 5.53 -7.74
CA ILE A 232 16.17 6.58 -6.87
C ILE A 232 17.24 7.62 -6.54
N MET A 233 18.46 7.20 -6.21
CA MET A 233 19.55 8.12 -5.88
C MET A 233 19.97 8.97 -7.08
N ILE A 234 20.12 8.36 -8.27
CA ILE A 234 20.51 9.07 -9.49
C ILE A 234 19.43 10.08 -9.91
N ASP A 235 18.15 9.67 -9.87
CA ASP A 235 17.02 10.57 -10.13
C ASP A 235 16.95 11.69 -9.08
N GLY A 236 17.21 11.38 -7.81
CA GLY A 236 17.30 12.36 -6.73
C GLY A 236 18.36 13.42 -6.99
N CYS A 237 19.57 13.02 -7.40
CA CYS A 237 20.63 13.94 -7.82
C CYS A 237 20.19 14.83 -9.00
N ALA A 238 19.53 14.24 -9.99
CA ALA A 238 19.05 14.96 -11.16
C ALA A 238 17.99 16.02 -10.80
N ARG A 239 17.00 15.68 -9.96
CA ARG A 239 15.99 16.62 -9.45
C ARG A 239 16.58 17.75 -8.62
N ASN A 240 17.68 17.47 -7.92
CA ASN A 240 18.41 18.44 -7.12
C ASN A 240 19.44 19.26 -7.94
N ASN A 241 19.42 19.13 -9.28
CA ASN A 241 20.36 19.79 -10.20
C ASN A 241 21.84 19.52 -9.88
N SER A 242 22.17 18.38 -9.26
CA SER A 242 23.54 18.02 -8.92
C SER A 242 24.09 16.98 -9.89
N LYS A 243 24.60 17.47 -11.02
CA LYS A 243 25.20 16.63 -12.05
C LYS A 243 26.41 15.87 -11.51
N GLU A 244 27.28 16.50 -10.71
CA GLU A 244 28.49 15.83 -10.22
C GLU A 244 28.15 14.60 -9.38
N HIS A 245 27.16 14.70 -8.50
CA HIS A 245 26.70 13.57 -7.70
C HIS A 245 26.02 12.50 -8.54
N ALA A 246 25.18 12.88 -9.51
CA ALA A 246 24.54 11.92 -10.42
C ALA A 246 25.58 11.08 -11.18
N VAL A 247 26.61 11.72 -11.75
CA VAL A 247 27.69 11.04 -12.47
C VAL A 247 28.52 10.15 -11.54
N ARG A 248 28.77 10.61 -10.30
CA ARG A 248 29.47 9.81 -9.29
C ARG A 248 28.70 8.54 -8.92
N MET A 249 27.39 8.66 -8.66
CA MET A 249 26.53 7.53 -8.33
C MET A 249 26.43 6.55 -9.50
N PHE A 250 26.23 7.04 -10.72
CA PHE A 250 26.22 6.21 -11.93
C PHE A 250 27.55 5.45 -12.12
N SER A 251 28.69 6.12 -11.90
CA SER A 251 29.99 5.48 -11.98
C SER A 251 30.19 4.39 -10.92
N GLN A 252 29.67 4.58 -9.71
CA GLN A 252 29.70 3.57 -8.65
C GLN A 252 28.80 2.37 -8.98
N MET A 253 27.60 2.62 -9.50
CA MET A 253 26.68 1.59 -10.00
C MET A 253 27.35 0.68 -11.04
N LEU A 254 28.04 1.27 -12.03
CA LEU A 254 28.79 0.54 -13.06
C LEU A 254 29.93 -0.30 -12.47
N LYS A 255 30.70 0.26 -11.53
CA LYS A 255 31.79 -0.47 -10.86
C LYS A 255 31.27 -1.65 -10.02
N GLY A 256 30.04 -1.54 -9.51
CA GLY A 256 29.35 -2.62 -8.81
C GLY A 256 28.76 -3.69 -9.74
N ASN A 257 28.98 -3.61 -11.06
CA ASN A 257 28.37 -4.48 -12.07
C ASN A 257 26.83 -4.52 -12.01
N VAL A 258 26.19 -3.44 -11.55
CA VAL A 258 24.73 -3.34 -11.53
C VAL A 258 24.25 -2.98 -12.93
N ARG A 259 23.33 -3.78 -13.48
CA ARG A 259 22.79 -3.57 -14.83
C ARG A 259 22.04 -2.24 -14.91
N VAL A 260 22.44 -1.41 -15.86
CA VAL A 260 21.77 -0.15 -16.20
C VAL A 260 20.44 -0.44 -16.91
N ASP A 261 19.38 0.29 -16.55
CA ASP A 261 18.09 0.22 -17.23
C ASP A 261 17.71 1.57 -17.89
N GLY A 262 16.57 1.58 -18.60
CA GLY A 262 16.08 2.78 -19.27
C GLY A 262 15.78 3.93 -18.31
N PHE A 263 15.43 3.64 -17.05
CA PHE A 263 15.18 4.66 -16.04
C PHE A 263 16.49 5.31 -15.58
N THR A 264 17.52 4.52 -15.31
CA THR A 264 18.87 5.00 -14.97
C THR A 264 19.35 6.01 -16.02
N LEU A 265 19.23 5.64 -17.31
CA LEU A 265 19.67 6.45 -18.44
C LEU A 265 18.88 7.74 -18.57
N THR A 266 17.55 7.64 -18.45
CA THR A 266 16.68 8.81 -18.49
C THR A 266 17.06 9.79 -17.38
N SER A 267 17.30 9.29 -16.17
CA SER A 267 17.66 10.10 -15.01
C SER A 267 19.04 10.76 -15.14
N ILE A 268 20.06 10.04 -15.62
CA ILE A 268 21.40 10.61 -15.80
C ILE A 268 21.44 11.60 -16.98
N ILE A 269 20.73 11.33 -18.09
CA ILE A 269 20.66 12.22 -19.25
C ILE A 269 19.95 13.53 -18.92
N LYS A 270 18.93 13.53 -18.03
CA LYS A 270 18.30 14.77 -17.53
C LYS A 270 19.31 15.76 -16.93
N THR A 271 20.42 15.26 -16.38
CA THR A 271 21.49 16.11 -15.83
C THR A 271 22.36 16.78 -16.89
N CYS A 272 22.30 16.31 -18.14
CA CYS A 272 23.03 16.83 -19.30
C CYS A 272 22.20 17.83 -20.11
N SER A 273 21.46 18.71 -19.43
CA SER A 273 20.57 19.69 -20.08
C SER A 273 21.31 20.91 -20.65
N LYS A 274 22.59 21.10 -20.33
CA LYS A 274 23.39 22.24 -20.82
C LYS A 274 24.13 21.90 -22.12
N PRO A 275 24.32 22.87 -23.04
CA PRO A 275 25.02 22.63 -24.31
C PRO A 275 26.44 22.03 -24.17
N GLY A 276 27.13 22.29 -23.07
CA GLY A 276 28.46 21.72 -22.78
C GLY A 276 28.46 20.24 -22.40
N ASP A 277 27.29 19.64 -22.18
CA ASP A 277 27.16 18.29 -21.63
C ASP A 277 26.95 17.21 -22.70
N LEU A 278 26.91 17.58 -23.99
CA LEU A 278 26.62 16.67 -25.10
C LEU A 278 27.53 15.43 -25.11
N LYS A 279 28.83 15.61 -24.86
CA LYS A 279 29.79 14.50 -24.81
C LYS A 279 29.49 13.50 -23.68
N HIS A 280 29.09 13.99 -22.51
CA HIS A 280 28.70 13.13 -21.39
C HIS A 280 27.38 12.41 -21.69
N GLY A 281 26.40 13.11 -22.28
CA GLY A 281 25.14 12.51 -22.73
C GLY A 281 25.35 11.36 -23.72
N MET A 282 26.25 11.54 -24.71
CA MET A 282 26.61 10.50 -25.67
C MET A 282 27.30 9.30 -25.00
N GLN A 283 28.15 9.52 -24.01
CA GLN A 283 28.81 8.44 -23.26
C GLN A 283 27.79 7.60 -22.47
N PHE A 284 26.84 8.24 -21.78
CA PHE A 284 25.78 7.53 -21.07
C PHE A 284 24.88 6.73 -22.02
N HIS A 285 24.52 7.32 -23.16
CA HIS A 285 23.76 6.62 -24.19
C HIS A 285 24.54 5.42 -24.77
N GLY A 286 25.85 5.56 -24.99
CA GLY A 286 26.71 4.46 -25.45
C GLY A 286 26.78 3.30 -24.46
N SER A 287 26.78 3.58 -23.15
CA SER A 287 26.74 2.53 -22.11
C SER A 287 25.43 1.75 -22.02
N ALA A 288 24.39 2.16 -22.75
CA ALA A 288 23.10 1.48 -22.83
C ALA A 288 23.00 0.43 -23.95
N ILE A 289 23.87 0.55 -24.96
CA ILE A 289 23.80 -0.20 -26.22
C ILE A 289 24.75 -1.41 -26.23
N ASN A 290 25.69 -1.47 -25.28
CA ASN A 290 26.59 -2.60 -25.04
C ASN A 290 26.12 -3.44 -23.85
#